data_AF-A0A4Q3DET1-F1
#
_entry.id   AF-A0A4Q3DET1-F1
#
_cell.length_a   1.000
_cell.length_b   1.000
_cell.length_c   1.000
_cell.angle_alpha   90.00
_cell.angle_beta   90.00
_cell.angle_gamma   90.00
#
_symmetry.space_group_name_H-M   'P 1'
#
loop_
_entity.id
_entity.type
_entity.pdbx_description
1 polymer ?
#
loop_
_entity_poly.entity_id
_entity_poly.type
_entity_poly.pdbx_seq_one_letter_code
_entity_poly.pdbx_strand_id
1 'polypeptide(L)'
;VMLGFGLYHAVHWATARWMGDYSGPFADIAVIVLMLAAHWVLFRAIAIGVIGIFADEVVAAVEAKYYPNAHASARDVPFARSLAMGLGSGLRIILINLALSPIYIALLITGVGTAFAFFIVNSWLLGRDLGDMVAARHMRYGELPKWRSRTGFRRFVLGMFGTGLMLVPIVAFIGPVIGAAMATHAFHRGRRA
;
A
#
# COMPACT_ATOMS: atom_id res chain seq x y z
N VAL A 1 17.49 -7.52 -20.24
CA VAL A 1 18.76 -8.19 -20.64
C VAL A 1 19.98 -7.37 -20.22
N MET A 2 20.14 -6.11 -20.63
CA MET A 2 21.32 -5.29 -20.27
C MET A 2 21.54 -5.11 -18.76
N LEU A 3 20.48 -4.86 -17.98
CA LEU A 3 20.59 -4.76 -16.51
C LEU A 3 21.01 -6.08 -15.85
N GLY A 4 20.58 -7.23 -16.40
CA GLY A 4 20.96 -8.54 -15.90
C GLY A 4 22.42 -8.88 -16.19
N PHE A 5 22.89 -8.52 -17.38
CA PHE A 5 24.30 -8.66 -17.77
C PHE A 5 25.22 -7.75 -16.93
N GLY A 6 24.79 -6.50 -16.69
CA GLY A 6 25.50 -5.57 -15.81
C GLY A 6 25.57 -6.06 -14.36
N LEU A 7 24.46 -6.59 -13.82
CA LEU A 7 24.43 -7.17 -12.47
C LEU A 7 25.36 -8.38 -12.35
N TYR A 8 25.36 -9.27 -13.34
CA TYR A 8 26.25 -10.43 -13.39
C TYR A 8 27.72 -10.00 -13.32
N HIS A 9 28.18 -9.09 -14.19
CA HIS A 9 29.56 -8.61 -14.15
C HIS A 9 29.89 -7.85 -12.85
N ALA A 10 28.97 -7.05 -12.32
CA ALA A 10 29.20 -6.32 -11.08
C ALA A 10 29.38 -7.26 -9.89
N VAL A 11 28.56 -8.31 -9.78
CA VAL A 11 28.65 -9.29 -8.69
C VAL A 11 29.91 -10.13 -8.80
N HIS A 12 30.28 -10.59 -10.01
CA HIS A 12 31.52 -11.33 -10.23
C HIS A 12 32.77 -10.47 -9.96
N TRP A 13 32.76 -9.21 -10.38
CA TRP A 13 33.85 -8.27 -10.07
C TRP A 13 33.98 -8.03 -8.56
N ALA A 14 32.86 -7.83 -7.86
CA ALA A 14 32.87 -7.56 -6.42
C ALA A 14 33.32 -8.78 -5.62
N THR A 15 32.84 -9.98 -5.95
CA THR A 15 33.21 -11.22 -5.25
C THR A 15 34.64 -11.64 -5.54
N ALA A 16 35.13 -11.49 -6.77
CA ALA A 16 36.54 -11.74 -7.11
C ALA A 16 37.48 -10.84 -6.28
N ARG A 17 37.07 -9.61 -5.98
CA ARG A 17 37.87 -8.67 -5.17
C ARG A 17 38.00 -9.05 -3.69
N TRP A 18 37.04 -9.80 -3.15
CA TRP A 18 37.03 -10.21 -1.73
C TRP A 18 37.42 -11.68 -1.51
N MET A 19 37.16 -12.57 -2.46
CA MET A 19 37.34 -14.02 -2.32
C MET A 19 38.38 -14.63 -3.27
N GLY A 20 38.96 -13.83 -4.18
CA GLY A 20 39.96 -14.31 -5.14
C GLY A 20 39.46 -15.44 -6.03
N ASP A 21 40.29 -16.46 -6.26
CA ASP A 21 40.02 -17.55 -7.22
C ASP A 21 38.88 -18.51 -6.79
N TYR A 22 38.49 -18.51 -5.52
CA TYR A 22 37.35 -19.32 -5.03
C TYR A 22 35.99 -18.66 -5.29
N SER A 23 35.94 -17.50 -5.93
CA SER A 23 34.74 -16.67 -6.09
C SER A 23 33.69 -17.23 -7.06
N GLY A 24 34.08 -18.02 -8.07
CA GLY A 24 33.20 -18.41 -9.19
C GLY A 24 31.85 -18.99 -8.75
N PRO A 25 31.81 -20.12 -8.00
CA PRO A 25 30.56 -20.74 -7.59
C PRO A 25 29.72 -19.87 -6.64
N PHE A 26 30.36 -19.13 -5.74
CA PHE A 26 29.65 -18.25 -4.80
C PHE A 26 29.06 -17.01 -5.50
N ALA A 27 29.76 -16.48 -6.49
CA ALA A 27 29.29 -15.38 -7.33
C ALA A 27 28.06 -15.79 -8.14
N ASP A 28 28.08 -16.97 -8.76
CA ASP A 28 26.95 -17.48 -9.53
C ASP A 28 25.70 -17.65 -8.65
N ILE A 29 25.85 -18.25 -7.46
CA ILE A 29 24.76 -18.39 -6.49
C ILE A 29 24.24 -17.01 -6.06
N ALA A 30 25.14 -16.06 -5.77
CA ALA A 30 24.76 -14.71 -5.39
C ALA A 30 23.99 -13.99 -6.51
N VAL A 31 24.41 -14.13 -7.77
CA VAL A 31 23.69 -13.57 -8.93
C VAL A 31 22.30 -14.17 -9.05
N ILE A 32 22.16 -15.50 -8.92
CA ILE A 32 20.86 -16.17 -9.01
C ILE A 32 19.92 -15.67 -7.91
N VAL A 33 20.40 -15.61 -6.66
CA VAL A 33 19.61 -15.11 -5.52
C VAL A 33 19.20 -13.65 -5.74
N LEU A 34 20.14 -12.79 -6.18
CA LEU A 34 19.85 -11.38 -6.46
C LEU A 34 18.87 -11.21 -7.61
N MET A 35 18.97 -12.02 -8.67
CA MET A 35 18.02 -12.01 -9.78
C MET A 35 16.62 -12.44 -9.35
N LEU A 36 16.51 -13.50 -8.56
CA LEU A 36 15.22 -13.96 -8.03
C LEU A 36 14.60 -12.91 -7.09
N ALA A 37 15.40 -12.32 -6.21
CA ALA A 37 14.97 -11.23 -5.33
C ALA A 37 14.54 -9.99 -6.14
N ALA A 38 15.32 -9.60 -7.14
CA ALA A 38 15.00 -8.48 -8.02
C ALA A 38 13.71 -8.75 -8.80
N HIS A 39 13.54 -9.96 -9.35
CA HIS A 39 12.32 -10.37 -10.04
C HIS A 39 11.10 -10.30 -9.12
N TRP A 40 11.22 -10.85 -7.91
CA TRP A 40 10.16 -10.80 -6.90
C TRP A 40 9.75 -9.36 -6.56
N VAL A 41 10.73 -8.48 -6.31
CA VAL A 41 10.49 -7.08 -5.97
C VAL A 41 9.90 -6.31 -7.15
N LEU A 42 10.46 -6.46 -8.35
CA LEU A 42 9.95 -5.79 -9.56
C LEU A 42 8.53 -6.23 -9.87
N PHE A 43 8.24 -7.53 -9.82
CA PHE A 43 6.90 -8.05 -10.06
C PHE A 43 5.89 -7.43 -9.08
N ARG A 44 6.21 -7.41 -7.77
CA ARG A 44 5.36 -6.75 -6.77
C ARG A 44 5.20 -5.25 -7.02
N ALA A 45 6.29 -4.55 -7.34
CA ALA A 45 6.26 -3.11 -7.58
C ALA A 45 5.37 -2.76 -8.78
N ILE A 46 5.48 -3.53 -9.88
CA ILE A 46 4.63 -3.38 -11.06
C ILE A 46 3.18 -3.70 -10.71
N ALA A 47 2.91 -4.81 -10.03
CA ALA A 47 1.55 -5.20 -9.63
C ALA A 47 0.88 -4.12 -8.76
N ILE A 48 1.59 -3.59 -7.75
CA ILE A 48 1.10 -2.50 -6.90
C ILE A 48 0.87 -1.23 -7.72
N GLY A 49 1.78 -0.88 -8.64
CA GLY A 49 1.63 0.28 -9.52
C GLY A 49 0.40 0.19 -10.41
N VAL A 50 0.20 -0.97 -11.05
CA VAL A 50 -0.99 -1.27 -11.88
C VAL A 50 -2.25 -1.17 -11.03
N ILE A 51 -2.32 -1.89 -9.91
CA ILE A 51 -3.48 -1.85 -9.00
C ILE A 51 -3.77 -0.43 -8.50
N GLY A 52 -2.73 0.36 -8.24
CA GLY A 52 -2.86 1.75 -7.79
C GLY A 52 -3.49 2.66 -8.84
N ILE A 53 -3.21 2.45 -10.13
CA ILE A 53 -3.86 3.17 -11.24
C ILE A 53 -5.35 2.80 -11.31
N PHE A 54 -5.66 1.50 -11.20
CA PHE A 54 -7.02 0.99 -11.28
C PHE A 54 -7.85 1.23 -10.00
N ALA A 55 -7.26 1.70 -8.90
CA ALA A 55 -7.97 1.90 -7.64
C ALA A 55 -9.11 2.94 -7.75
N ASP A 56 -8.84 4.06 -8.43
CA ASP A 56 -9.85 5.10 -8.70
C ASP A 56 -10.95 4.59 -9.64
N GLU A 57 -10.60 3.69 -10.56
CA GLU A 57 -11.52 3.07 -11.53
C GLU A 57 -12.44 2.05 -10.85
N VAL A 58 -11.95 1.30 -9.86
CA VAL A 58 -12.79 0.42 -9.03
C VAL A 58 -13.83 1.25 -8.28
N VAL A 59 -13.45 2.39 -7.70
CA VAL A 59 -14.40 3.30 -7.03
C VAL A 59 -15.45 3.78 -8.03
N ALA A 60 -15.03 4.27 -9.20
CA ALA A 60 -15.95 4.74 -10.24
C ALA A 60 -16.91 3.63 -10.71
N ALA A 61 -16.42 2.41 -10.93
CA ALA A 61 -17.24 1.27 -11.33
C ALA A 61 -18.27 0.87 -10.26
N VAL A 62 -17.88 0.86 -8.98
CA VAL A 62 -18.78 0.60 -7.86
C VAL A 62 -19.82 1.71 -7.74
N GLU A 63 -19.44 2.97 -7.92
CA GLU A 63 -20.35 4.12 -7.90
C GLU A 63 -21.35 4.08 -9.05
N ALA A 64 -20.89 3.79 -10.27
CA ALA A 64 -21.75 3.66 -11.45
C ALA A 64 -22.82 2.58 -11.24
N LYS A 65 -22.46 1.46 -10.59
CA LYS A 65 -23.38 0.33 -10.35
C LYS A 65 -24.33 0.54 -9.17
N TYR A 66 -23.84 1.04 -8.03
CA TYR A 66 -24.60 1.06 -6.78
C TYR A 66 -25.04 2.46 -6.32
N TYR A 67 -24.42 3.52 -6.85
CA TYR A 67 -24.65 4.91 -6.44
C TYR A 67 -24.69 5.87 -7.65
N PRO A 68 -25.58 5.68 -8.64
CA PRO A 68 -25.56 6.42 -9.91
C PRO A 68 -25.68 7.94 -9.72
N ASN A 69 -26.47 8.40 -8.75
CA ASN A 69 -26.60 9.83 -8.44
C ASN A 69 -25.31 10.43 -7.89
N ALA A 70 -24.54 9.66 -7.11
CA ALA A 70 -23.26 10.12 -6.58
C ALA A 70 -22.20 10.16 -7.69
N HIS A 71 -22.18 9.14 -8.55
CA HIS A 71 -21.31 9.07 -9.72
C HIS A 71 -21.49 10.27 -10.65
N ALA A 72 -22.73 10.70 -10.91
CA ALA A 72 -23.02 11.87 -11.74
C ALA A 72 -22.47 13.19 -11.17
N SER A 73 -22.28 13.27 -9.85
CA SER A 73 -21.73 14.44 -9.15
C SER A 73 -20.24 14.31 -8.84
N ALA A 74 -19.61 13.18 -9.17
CA ALA A 74 -18.23 12.89 -8.85
C ALA A 74 -17.29 13.78 -9.67
N ARG A 75 -16.17 14.16 -9.05
CA ARG A 75 -15.11 14.92 -9.71
C ARG A 75 -13.98 13.98 -10.09
N ASP A 76 -13.48 14.13 -11.30
CA ASP A 76 -12.24 13.47 -11.70
C ASP A 76 -11.09 13.98 -10.85
N VAL A 77 -10.30 13.04 -10.33
CA VAL A 77 -9.10 13.35 -9.56
C VAL A 77 -7.94 13.45 -10.55
N PRO A 78 -7.30 14.62 -10.71
CA PRO A 78 -6.17 14.75 -11.62
C PRO A 78 -5.03 13.82 -11.21
N PHE A 79 -4.33 13.21 -12.17
CA PHE A 79 -3.22 12.29 -11.91
C PHE A 79 -2.16 12.85 -10.94
N ALA A 80 -1.78 14.12 -11.12
CA ALA A 80 -0.83 14.79 -10.21
C ALA A 80 -1.30 14.81 -8.75
N ARG A 81 -2.61 14.89 -8.53
CA ARG A 81 -3.21 14.84 -7.20
C ARG A 81 -3.22 13.42 -6.65
N SER A 82 -3.56 12.41 -7.45
CA SER A 82 -3.46 11.00 -7.05
C SER A 82 -2.01 10.64 -6.67
N LEU A 83 -1.02 11.12 -7.44
CA LEU A 83 0.39 10.97 -7.13
C LEU A 83 0.79 11.64 -5.81
N ALA A 84 0.38 12.90 -5.59
CA ALA A 84 0.65 13.62 -4.34
C ALA A 84 0.01 12.93 -3.11
N MET A 85 -1.20 12.38 -3.27
CA MET A 85 -1.87 11.60 -2.23
C MET A 85 -1.11 10.29 -1.95
N GLY A 86 -0.65 9.58 -2.98
CA GLY A 86 0.16 8.37 -2.85
C GLY A 86 1.50 8.63 -2.14
N LEU A 87 2.24 9.66 -2.56
CA LEU A 87 3.49 10.06 -1.93
C LEU A 87 3.28 10.50 -0.47
N GLY A 88 2.23 11.28 -0.20
CA GLY A 88 1.87 11.69 1.15
C GLY A 88 1.42 10.53 2.04
N SER A 89 0.80 9.49 1.47
CA SER A 89 0.50 8.23 2.17
C SER A 89 1.80 7.47 2.49
N GLY A 90 2.66 7.24 1.50
CA GLY A 90 3.93 6.54 1.69
C GLY A 90 4.82 7.19 2.74
N LEU A 91 5.00 8.52 2.67
CA LEU A 91 5.77 9.26 3.65
C LEU A 91 5.16 9.16 5.06
N ARG A 92 3.83 9.24 5.17
CA ARG A 92 3.12 9.09 6.45
C ARG A 92 3.32 7.70 7.05
N ILE A 93 3.23 6.65 6.24
CA ILE A 93 3.48 5.27 6.68
C ILE A 93 4.89 5.15 7.25
N ILE A 94 5.90 5.65 6.52
CA ILE A 94 7.30 5.60 6.94
C ILE A 94 7.50 6.36 8.26
N LEU A 95 7.07 7.63 8.32
CA LEU A 95 7.30 8.47 9.50
C LEU A 95 6.63 7.91 10.75
N ILE A 96 5.41 7.37 10.62
CA ILE A 96 4.65 6.86 11.77
C ILE A 96 5.22 5.53 12.26
N ASN A 97 5.58 4.63 11.36
CA ASN A 97 6.24 3.38 11.76
C ASN A 97 7.63 3.65 12.38
N LEU A 98 8.37 4.63 11.86
CA LEU A 98 9.65 5.03 12.44
C LEU A 98 9.47 5.62 13.84
N ALA A 99 8.49 6.50 14.03
CA ALA A 99 8.19 7.10 15.34
C ALA A 99 7.72 6.06 16.37
N LEU A 100 6.97 5.03 15.94
CA LEU A 100 6.50 3.95 16.79
C LEU A 100 7.50 2.81 16.96
N SER A 101 8.64 2.85 16.26
CA SER A 101 9.65 1.80 16.32
C SER A 101 10.16 1.50 17.74
N PRO A 102 10.35 2.47 18.68
CA PRO A 102 10.73 2.15 20.05
C PRO A 102 9.66 1.34 20.79
N ILE A 103 8.38 1.64 20.53
CA ILE A 103 7.23 0.92 21.11
C ILE A 103 7.16 -0.49 20.54
N TYR A 104 7.37 -0.65 19.23
CA TYR A 104 7.40 -1.96 18.58
C TYR A 104 8.51 -2.84 19.13
N ILE A 105 9.68 -2.28 19.39
CA ILE A 105 10.81 -3.00 20.01
C ILE A 105 10.49 -3.39 21.45
N ALA A 106 9.92 -2.48 22.25
CA ALA A 106 9.53 -2.79 23.63
C ALA A 106 8.47 -3.91 23.70
N LEU A 107 7.52 -3.92 22.76
CA LEU A 107 6.47 -4.94 22.68
C LEU A 107 6.97 -6.30 22.19
N LEU A 108 8.19 -6.42 21.64
CA LEU A 108 8.73 -7.72 21.23
C LEU A 108 8.83 -8.69 22.40
N ILE A 109 9.06 -8.17 23.61
CA ILE A 109 9.12 -8.96 24.85
C ILE A 109 7.82 -9.76 25.08
N THR A 110 6.68 -9.24 24.61
CA THR A 110 5.37 -9.89 24.76
C THR A 110 5.10 -10.97 23.72
N GLY A 111 5.94 -11.10 22.68
CA GLY A 111 5.79 -12.05 21.56
C GLY A 111 4.69 -11.69 20.56
N VAL A 112 3.53 -11.20 21.01
CA VAL A 112 2.38 -10.86 20.16
C VAL A 112 2.07 -9.36 20.09
N GLY A 113 2.54 -8.57 21.05
CA GLY A 113 2.21 -7.15 21.16
C GLY A 113 2.68 -6.35 19.95
N THR A 114 3.86 -6.66 19.40
CA THR A 114 4.37 -6.00 18.20
C THR A 114 3.46 -6.25 17.00
N ALA A 115 3.02 -7.49 16.78
CA ALA A 115 2.12 -7.83 15.68
C ALA A 115 0.77 -7.10 15.81
N PHE A 116 0.20 -7.05 17.02
CA PHE A 116 -1.05 -6.35 17.28
C PHE A 116 -0.91 -4.83 17.09
N ALA A 117 0.18 -4.23 17.57
CA ALA A 117 0.46 -2.81 17.38
C ALA A 117 0.65 -2.45 15.91
N PHE A 118 1.41 -3.26 15.15
CA PHE A 118 1.53 -3.11 13.71
C PHE A 118 0.17 -3.22 13.01
N PHE A 119 -0.65 -4.20 13.38
CA PHE A 119 -1.97 -4.38 12.80
C PHE A 119 -2.87 -3.16 13.05
N ILE A 120 -2.93 -2.64 14.27
CA ILE A 120 -3.71 -1.44 14.61
C ILE A 120 -3.24 -0.24 13.80
N VAL A 121 -1.93 0.01 13.76
CA VAL A 121 -1.38 1.19 13.08
C VAL A 121 -1.62 1.09 11.57
N ASN A 122 -1.39 -0.06 10.97
CA ASN A 122 -1.67 -0.27 9.54
C ASN A 122 -3.17 -0.19 9.24
N SER A 123 -4.03 -0.69 10.12
CA SER A 123 -5.49 -0.56 9.99
C SER A 123 -5.93 0.91 9.99
N TRP A 124 -5.37 1.71 10.89
CA TRP A 124 -5.67 3.14 10.92
C TRP A 124 -5.15 3.88 9.68
N LEU A 125 -3.93 3.58 9.21
CA LEU A 125 -3.33 4.20 8.03
C LEU A 125 -4.08 3.81 6.74
N LEU A 126 -4.32 2.52 6.54
CA LEU A 126 -5.03 2.00 5.36
C LEU A 126 -6.46 2.52 5.33
N GLY A 127 -7.17 2.49 6.45
CA GLY A 127 -8.52 3.04 6.57
C GLY A 127 -8.57 4.53 6.27
N ARG A 128 -7.48 5.24 6.62
CA ARG A 128 -7.31 6.63 6.25
C ARG A 128 -7.20 6.81 4.75
N ASP A 129 -6.30 6.08 4.10
CA ASP A 129 -6.00 6.24 2.67
C ASP A 129 -7.18 5.80 1.80
N LEU A 130 -7.81 4.67 2.12
CA LEU A 130 -9.03 4.20 1.45
C LEU A 130 -10.17 5.23 1.54
N GLY A 131 -10.35 5.85 2.71
CA GLY A 131 -11.37 6.88 2.90
C GLY A 131 -11.06 8.18 2.15
N ASP A 132 -9.80 8.61 2.18
CA ASP A 132 -9.36 9.84 1.51
C ASP A 132 -9.48 9.69 -0.04
N MET A 133 -9.25 8.49 -0.58
CA MET A 133 -9.44 8.15 -2.00
C MET A 133 -10.87 8.43 -2.48
N VAL A 134 -11.89 7.91 -1.80
CA VAL A 134 -13.30 8.13 -2.19
C VAL A 134 -13.74 9.57 -1.90
N ALA A 135 -13.29 10.13 -0.78
CA ALA A 135 -13.65 11.49 -0.40
C ALA A 135 -13.07 12.54 -1.37
N ALA A 136 -11.90 12.29 -1.97
CA ALA A 136 -11.29 13.19 -2.93
C ALA A 136 -12.16 13.45 -4.18
N ARG A 137 -13.02 12.49 -4.55
CA ARG A 137 -13.99 12.60 -5.66
C ARG A 137 -15.24 13.43 -5.30
N HIS A 138 -15.56 13.60 -4.01
CA HIS A 138 -16.85 14.13 -3.55
C HIS A 138 -16.77 15.35 -2.62
N MET A 139 -15.56 15.74 -2.20
CA MET A 139 -15.37 16.81 -1.22
C MET A 139 -14.23 17.75 -1.62
N ARG A 140 -14.33 19.02 -1.20
CA ARG A 140 -13.22 19.96 -1.36
C ARG A 140 -12.13 19.65 -0.34
N TYR A 141 -10.88 19.95 -0.70
CA TYR A 141 -9.73 19.65 0.16
C TYR A 141 -9.84 20.26 1.57
N GLY A 142 -10.40 21.47 1.68
CA GLY A 142 -10.62 22.15 2.97
C GLY A 142 -11.64 21.45 3.89
N GLU A 143 -12.50 20.58 3.35
CA GLU A 143 -13.54 19.87 4.11
C GLU A 143 -13.02 18.53 4.65
N LEU A 144 -11.94 17.99 4.07
CA LEU A 144 -11.37 16.69 4.44
C LEU A 144 -10.96 16.62 5.92
N PRO A 145 -10.28 17.61 6.54
CA PRO A 145 -9.91 17.52 7.95
C PRO A 145 -11.12 17.32 8.87
N LYS A 146 -12.21 18.07 8.64
CA LYS A 146 -13.45 18.01 9.43
C LYS A 146 -14.21 16.70 9.19
N TRP A 147 -14.19 16.19 7.96
CA TRP A 147 -14.77 14.88 7.68
C TRP A 147 -13.99 13.74 8.34
N ARG A 148 -12.65 13.81 8.31
CA ARG A 148 -11.77 12.80 8.92
C ARG A 148 -11.96 12.70 10.43
N SER A 149 -12.15 13.82 11.14
CA SER A 149 -12.37 13.80 12.59
C SER A 149 -13.71 13.16 12.97
N ARG A 150 -14.75 13.30 12.13
CA ARG A 150 -16.07 12.71 12.36
C ARG A 150 -16.16 11.23 11.99
N THR A 151 -15.28 10.74 11.11
CA THR A 151 -15.34 9.38 10.55
C THR A 151 -14.22 8.47 11.02
N GLY A 152 -13.44 8.90 12.02
CA GLY A 152 -12.24 8.19 12.48
C GLY A 152 -12.48 6.71 12.80
N PHE A 153 -13.45 6.40 13.65
CA PHE A 153 -13.75 5.02 14.05
C PHE A 153 -14.19 4.15 12.87
N ARG A 154 -15.10 4.64 12.03
CA ARG A 154 -15.59 3.91 10.86
C ARG A 154 -14.48 3.62 9.85
N ARG A 155 -13.57 4.58 9.66
CA ARG A 155 -12.40 4.41 8.79
C ARG A 155 -11.41 3.43 9.38
N PHE A 156 -11.19 3.46 10.70
CA PHE A 156 -10.37 2.47 11.38
C PHE A 156 -10.92 1.06 11.18
N VAL A 157 -12.22 0.84 11.38
CA VAL A 157 -12.86 -0.47 11.14
C VAL A 157 -12.73 -0.92 9.69
N LEU A 158 -12.96 -0.01 8.73
CA LEU A 158 -12.73 -0.28 7.30
C LEU A 158 -11.29 -0.73 7.03
N GLY A 159 -10.31 -0.01 7.57
CA GLY A 159 -8.91 -0.36 7.41
C GLY A 159 -8.50 -1.61 8.15
N MET A 160 -9.19 -1.97 9.24
CA MET A 160 -9.02 -3.23 9.96
C MET A 160 -9.41 -4.43 9.09
N PHE A 161 -10.56 -4.35 8.42
CA PHE A 161 -10.94 -5.36 7.43
C PHE A 161 -9.99 -5.38 6.23
N GLY A 162 -9.60 -4.22 5.71
CA GLY A 162 -8.63 -4.12 4.62
C GLY A 162 -7.27 -4.75 4.96
N THR A 163 -6.75 -4.45 6.14
CA THR A 163 -5.46 -5.00 6.63
C THR A 163 -5.59 -6.50 6.88
N GLY A 164 -6.72 -6.93 7.44
CA GLY A 164 -7.04 -8.35 7.64
C GLY A 164 -7.05 -9.15 6.33
N LEU A 165 -7.67 -8.61 5.28
CA LEU A 165 -7.68 -9.23 3.94
C LEU A 165 -6.25 -9.40 3.39
N MET A 166 -5.38 -8.43 3.66
CA MET A 166 -3.99 -8.45 3.18
C MET A 166 -3.08 -9.42 3.96
N LEU A 167 -3.49 -9.89 5.14
CA LEU A 167 -2.74 -10.92 5.88
C LEU A 167 -2.79 -12.28 5.19
N VAL A 168 -3.84 -12.56 4.40
CA VAL A 168 -3.99 -13.83 3.68
C VAL A 168 -3.38 -13.68 2.28
N PRO A 169 -2.29 -14.42 1.94
CA PRO A 169 -1.54 -14.18 0.71
C PRO A 169 -2.36 -14.22 -0.59
N ILE A 170 -3.28 -15.18 -0.70
CA ILE A 170 -4.14 -15.34 -1.89
C ILE A 170 -5.15 -14.18 -1.98
N VAL A 171 -5.71 -13.76 -0.84
CA VAL A 171 -6.70 -12.67 -0.79
C VAL A 171 -6.03 -11.32 -1.00
N ALA A 172 -4.76 -11.16 -0.61
CA ALA A 172 -4.00 -9.92 -0.78
C ALA A 172 -3.92 -9.45 -2.24
N PHE A 173 -4.02 -10.36 -3.23
CA PHE A 173 -4.08 -9.99 -4.66
C PHE A 173 -5.32 -9.19 -5.03
N ILE A 174 -6.47 -9.51 -4.44
CA ILE A 174 -7.75 -8.81 -4.67
C ILE A 174 -8.09 -7.82 -3.55
N GLY A 175 -7.33 -7.84 -2.45
CA GLY A 175 -7.51 -7.00 -1.26
C GLY A 175 -7.68 -5.51 -1.58
N PRO A 176 -6.85 -4.91 -2.45
CA PRO A 176 -7.00 -3.51 -2.84
C PRO A 176 -8.36 -3.21 -3.51
N VAL A 177 -8.84 -4.10 -4.38
CA VAL A 177 -10.14 -3.97 -5.07
C VAL A 177 -11.28 -4.05 -4.06
N ILE A 178 -11.23 -5.04 -3.17
CA ILE A 178 -12.22 -5.19 -2.09
C ILE A 178 -12.18 -3.96 -1.15
N GLY A 179 -10.98 -3.49 -0.80
CA GLY A 179 -10.76 -2.30 0.03
C GLY A 179 -11.41 -1.05 -0.58
N ALA A 180 -11.19 -0.80 -1.87
CA ALA A 180 -11.80 0.32 -2.60
C ALA A 180 -13.33 0.22 -2.63
N ALA A 181 -13.89 -0.97 -2.89
CA ALA A 181 -15.33 -1.20 -2.87
C ALA A 181 -15.93 -0.99 -1.47
N MET A 182 -15.31 -1.55 -0.43
CA MET A 182 -15.74 -1.36 0.96
C MET A 182 -15.69 0.12 1.35
N ALA A 183 -14.64 0.84 0.96
CA ALA A 183 -14.50 2.26 1.21
C ALA A 183 -15.61 3.07 0.54
N THR A 184 -15.97 2.72 -0.70
CA THR A 184 -17.03 3.37 -1.46
C THR A 184 -18.38 3.20 -0.78
N HIS A 185 -18.74 1.96 -0.40
CA HIS A 185 -19.96 1.69 0.36
C HIS A 185 -19.94 2.39 1.73
N ALA A 186 -18.81 2.35 2.43
CA ALA A 186 -18.65 3.02 3.71
C ALA A 186 -18.74 4.55 3.57
N PHE A 187 -18.28 5.16 2.49
CA PHE A 187 -18.42 6.60 2.31
C PHE A 187 -19.90 6.98 2.10
N HIS A 188 -20.57 6.34 1.14
CA HIS A 188 -21.93 6.72 0.75
C HIS A 188 -22.99 6.36 1.79
N ARG A 189 -22.88 5.21 2.46
CA ARG A 189 -23.80 4.87 3.58
C ARG A 189 -23.70 5.88 4.73
N GLY A 190 -22.54 6.51 4.94
CA GLY A 190 -22.34 7.49 6.01
C GLY A 190 -22.86 8.88 5.69
N ARG A 191 -23.24 9.15 4.45
CA ARG A 191 -23.87 10.42 4.03
C ARG A 191 -25.39 10.34 3.98
N ARG A 192 -25.95 9.13 4.01
CA ARG A 192 -27.40 8.88 4.03
C ARG A 192 -27.96 8.79 5.45
N ALA A 193 -27.10 8.62 6.45
CA ALA A 193 -27.42 8.64 7.88
C ALA A 193 -27.13 10.03 8.45
#